data_AF-A0A0R2B5E4-F1
#
_entry.id   AF-A0A0R2B5E4-F1
#
_cell.length_a   1.000
_cell.length_b   1.000
_cell.length_c   1.000
_cell.angle_alpha   90.00
_cell.angle_beta   90.00
_cell.angle_gamma   90.00
#
_symmetry.space_group_name_H-M   'P 1'
#
loop_
_entity.id
_entity.type
_entity.pdbx_description
1 polymer ?
#
loop_
_entity_poly.entity_id
_entity_poly.type
_entity_poly.pdbx_seq_one_letter_code
_entity_poly.pdbx_strand_id
1 'polypeptide(L)' 'MAKEIADKGRIQINDKVSKSSSEVRAGDTLVIAFGNKTLTLRIDAIKETTKKDDAEEMYTILSETSNNSSDAE' A
#
# COMPACT_ATOMS: atom_id res chain seq x y z
N MET A 1 -14.03 -13.56 3.17
CA MET A 1 -13.83 -12.72 1.96
C MET A 1 -12.63 -11.76 2.06
N ALA A 2 -11.58 -12.07 2.83
CA ALA A 2 -10.36 -11.24 2.90
C ALA A 2 -9.13 -11.95 2.29
N LYS A 3 -9.15 -13.29 2.23
CA LYS A 3 -8.03 -14.12 1.78
C LYS A 3 -7.79 -14.07 0.26
N GLU A 4 -8.85 -13.96 -0.55
CA GLU A 4 -8.75 -13.94 -2.02
C GLU A 4 -8.15 -12.65 -2.60
N ILE A 5 -8.16 -11.54 -1.86
CA ILE A 5 -7.61 -10.27 -2.34
C ILE A 5 -6.10 -10.23 -2.13
N ALA A 6 -5.61 -10.81 -1.03
CA ALA A 6 -4.21 -10.92 -0.68
C ALA A 6 -3.41 -11.84 -1.63
N ASP A 7 -4.01 -12.93 -2.12
CA ASP A 7 -3.34 -13.87 -3.04
C ASP A 7 -3.15 -13.31 -4.46
N LYS A 8 -3.78 -12.18 -4.81
CA LYS A 8 -3.66 -11.57 -6.14
C LYS A 8 -2.41 -10.72 -6.36
N GLY A 9 -1.43 -10.75 -5.45
CA GLY A 9 -0.10 -10.14 -5.68
C GLY A 9 -0.13 -8.62 -5.91
N ARG A 10 -1.09 -7.92 -5.29
CA ARG A 10 -1.35 -6.49 -5.52
C ARG A 10 -0.58 -5.54 -4.59
N ILE A 11 0.37 -6.06 -3.83
CA ILE A 11 1.23 -5.28 -2.94
C ILE A 11 2.65 -5.41 -3.46
N GLN A 12 3.32 -4.29 -3.69
CA GLN A 12 4.73 -4.25 -4.01
C GLN A 12 5.47 -3.50 -2.90
N ILE A 13 6.65 -3.98 -2.54
CA ILE A 13 7.52 -3.36 -1.55
C ILE A 13 8.85 -3.12 -2.25
N ASN A 14 9.30 -1.86 -2.32
CA ASN A 14 10.52 -1.46 -3.02
C ASN A 14 10.58 -2.00 -4.46
N ASP A 15 9.51 -1.79 -5.24
CA ASP A 15 9.33 -2.29 -6.62
C ASP A 15 9.35 -3.83 -6.78
N LYS A 16 9.26 -4.58 -5.68
CA LYS A 16 9.20 -6.04 -5.70
C LYS A 16 7.82 -6.54 -5.29
N VAL A 17 7.20 -7.39 -6.12
CA VAL A 17 5.91 -8.02 -5.80
C VAL A 17 6.05 -8.85 -4.52
N SER A 18 5.27 -8.47 -3.51
CA SER A 18 5.34 -9.03 -2.17
C SER A 18 4.01 -9.66 -1.78
N LYS A 19 4.09 -10.77 -1.06
CA LYS A 19 2.91 -11.45 -0.50
C LYS A 19 2.53 -10.83 0.84
N SER A 20 1.32 -11.09 1.34
CA SER A 20 0.86 -10.60 2.66
C SER A 20 1.75 -11.00 3.85
N SER A 21 2.70 -11.91 3.69
CA SER A 21 3.69 -12.31 4.71
C SER A 21 5.03 -11.56 4.60
N SER A 22 5.10 -10.50 3.81
CA SER A 22 6.37 -9.80 3.58
C SER A 22 6.61 -8.81 4.71
N GLU A 23 7.75 -8.94 5.37
CA GLU A 23 8.21 -7.97 6.36
C GLU A 23 8.50 -6.63 5.68
N VAL A 24 7.95 -5.56 6.23
CA VAL A 24 8.21 -4.17 5.83
C VAL A 24 9.16 -3.53 6.84
N ARG A 25 9.93 -2.53 6.41
CA ARG A 25 10.81 -1.73 7.27
C ARG A 25 10.51 -0.24 7.11
N ALA A 26 10.84 0.54 8.14
CA ALA A 26 10.83 2.00 8.03
C ALA A 26 11.81 2.43 6.92
N GLY A 27 11.35 3.30 6.03
CA GLY A 27 12.01 3.71 4.79
C GLY A 27 11.55 2.96 3.54
N ASP A 28 10.81 1.84 3.68
CA ASP A 28 10.34 1.08 2.52
C ASP A 28 9.21 1.80 1.79
N THR A 29 9.18 1.64 0.46
CA THR A 29 8.07 2.12 -0.36
C THR A 29 7.09 0.98 -0.62
N LEU A 30 5.85 1.15 -0.17
CA LEU A 30 4.73 0.26 -0.43
C LEU A 30 3.90 0.79 -1.59
N VAL A 31 3.59 -0.08 -2.55
CA VAL A 31 2.62 0.18 -3.62
C VAL A 31 1.48 -0.81 -3.45
N ILE A 32 0.26 -0.30 -3.30
CA ILE A 32 -0.95 -1.10 -3.14
C ILE A 32 -1.86 -0.83 -4.33
N ALA A 33 -2.09 -1.85 -5.15
CA ALA A 33 -3.05 -1.80 -6.26
C ALA A 33 -4.45 -2.21 -5.76
N PHE A 34 -5.32 -1.22 -5.54
CA PHE A 34 -6.72 -1.38 -5.19
C PHE A 34 -7.62 -1.41 -6.42
N GLY A 35 -7.79 -2.59 -7.03
CA GLY A 35 -8.66 -2.76 -8.20
C GLY A 35 -8.19 -1.90 -9.37
N ASN A 36 -8.84 -0.76 -9.60
CA ASN A 36 -8.47 0.23 -10.61
C ASN A 36 -7.60 1.37 -10.07
N LYS A 37 -7.26 1.38 -8.79
CA LYS A 37 -6.41 2.42 -8.19
C LYS A 37 -5.07 1.84 -7.80
N THR A 38 -4.02 2.65 -7.84
CA THR A 38 -2.68 2.33 -7.35
C THR A 38 -2.30 3.40 -6.34
N LEU A 39 -2.09 2.99 -5.10
CA LEU A 39 -1.69 3.85 -4.00
C LEU A 39 -0.23 3.56 -3.65
N THR A 40 0.61 4.58 -3.69
CA THR A 40 2.02 4.51 -3.33
C THR A 40 2.24 5.28 -2.04
N LEU A 41 2.81 4.61 -1.05
CA LEU A 41 3.05 5.15 0.28
C LEU A 41 4.41 4.70 0.81
N ARG A 42 5.08 5.56 1.56
CA ARG A 42 6.36 5.27 2.22
C ARG A 42 6.10 4.97 3.68
N ILE A 43 6.70 3.92 4.20
CA ILE A 43 6.69 3.64 5.63
C ILE A 43 7.72 4.58 6.28
N ASP A 44 7.30 5.45 7.17
CA ASP A 44 8.21 6.32 7.93
C ASP A 44 8.56 5.70 9.29
N ALA A 45 7.60 5.00 9.90
CA ALA A 45 7.81 4.27 11.15
C ALA A 45 6.89 3.05 11.26
N ILE A 46 7.41 1.95 11.82
CA ILE A 46 6.61 0.76 12.17
C ILE A 46 6.42 0.77 13.68
N LYS A 47 5.25 1.18 14.14
CA LYS A 47 4.83 1.06 15.53
C LYS A 47 3.79 -0.07 15.64
N GLU A 48 3.99 -1.02 16.55
CA GLU A 48 3.00 -2.05 16.90
C GLU A 48 1.86 -1.51 17.80
N THR A 49 1.70 -0.19 17.90
CA THR A 49 0.84 0.44 18.90
C THR A 49 -0.56 0.73 18.36
N THR A 50 -1.58 0.26 19.09
CA THR A 50 -3.01 0.30 18.75
C THR A 50 -3.71 1.65 18.96
N LYS A 51 -2.98 2.77 18.96
CA LYS A 51 -3.58 4.11 19.09
C LYS A 51 -3.88 4.69 17.71
N LYS A 52 -5.15 5.03 17.48
CA LYS A 52 -5.63 5.57 16.19
C LYS A 52 -4.91 6.85 15.77
N ASP A 53 -4.48 7.66 16.73
CA ASP A 53 -3.82 8.95 16.48
C ASP A 53 -2.38 8.82 15.97
N ASP A 54 -1.71 7.68 16.18
CA ASP A 54 -0.32 7.48 15.75
C ASP A 54 -0.22 6.94 14.30
N ALA A 55 -1.32 6.48 13.71
CA ALA A 55 -1.28 5.79 12.42
C ALA A 55 -0.96 6.72 11.24
N GLU A 56 -1.37 7.99 11.31
CA GLU A 56 -1.07 8.99 10.27
C GLU A 56 0.42 9.37 10.23
N GLU A 57 1.15 9.26 11.34
CA GLU A 57 2.59 9.54 11.39
C GLU A 57 3.46 8.35 10.96
N MET A 58 2.86 7.18 10.72
CA MET A 58 3.60 5.96 10.41
C MET A 58 3.93 5.80 8.93
N TYR A 59 3.19 6.46 8.05
CA TYR A 59 3.40 6.37 6.61
C TYR A 59 3.01 7.66 5.90
N THR A 60 3.76 8.00 4.86
CA THR A 60 3.48 9.13 3.98
C THR A 60 2.91 8.63 2.67
N ILE A 61 1.76 9.17 2.25
CA ILE A 61 1.22 8.89 0.92
C ILE A 61 2.05 9.68 -0.09
N LEU A 62 2.73 8.96 -0.98
CA LEU A 62 3.56 9.56 -2.04
C LEU A 62 2.74 9.85 -3.30
N SER A 63 1.80 8.97 -3.67
CA SER A 63 0.99 9.12 -4.87
C SER A 63 -0.27 8.25 -4.81
N GLU A 64 -1.41 8.77 -5.28
CA GLU A 64 -2.59 7.99 -5.59
C GLU A 64 -2.90 8.14 -7.09
N THR A 65 -2.91 7.02 -7.81
CA THR A 65 -3.29 6.96 -9.22
C THR A 65 -4.59 6.18 -9.35
N SER A 66 -5.68 6.86 -9.71
CA SER A 66 -6.93 6.18 -10.05
C SER A 66 -6.97 5.95 -11.55
N ASN A 67 -6.87 4.70 -11.98
CA ASN A 67 -7.08 4.27 -13.36
C ASN A 67 -8.60 4.24 -13.65
N ASN A 68 -9.25 5.39 -13.48
CA ASN A 68 -10.58 5.61 -14.05
C ASN A 68 -10.34 6.04 -15.49
N SER A 69 -10.44 5.10 -16.43
CA SER A 69 -10.54 5.42 -17.84
C SER A 69 -11.86 6.14 -18.09
N SER A 70 -11.87 7.44 -17.76
CA SER A 70 -12.85 8.42 -18.22
C SER A 70 -12.14 9.36 -19.18
N ASP A 71 -11.61 8.78 -20.26
CA ASP A 71 -11.27 9.44 -21.50
C ASP A 71 -11.78 8.52 -22.63
N ALA A 72 -13.09 8.34 -22.65
CA ALA A 72 -13.80 7.85 -23.83
C ALA A 72 -14.41 9.09 -24.47
N GLU A 73 -13.71 9.62 -25.48
CA GLU A 73 -14.18 10.64 -26.41
C GLU A 73 -15.32 10.11 -27.31
#